data_AF-I9PQB9-F1
#
_entry.id   AF-I9PQB9-F1
#
_cell.length_a   1.000
_cell.length_b   1.000
_cell.length_c   1.000
_cell.angle_alpha   90.00
_cell.angle_beta   90.00
_cell.angle_gamma   90.00
#
_symmetry.space_group_name_H-M   'P 1'
#
loop_
_entity.id
_entity.type
_entity.pdbx_description
1 polymer ?
#
loop_
_entity_poly.entity_id
_entity_poly.type
_entity_poly.pdbx_seq_one_letter_code
_entity_poly.pdbx_strand_id
1 'polypeptide(L)'
;MKTTLSLSTKQSTSSSICKSCKRELPLESFYMNKKTQSPDKYCKECRKSLSRRQYGSGKKLPHCSLSGGRVSYPVITQTEDRETRLRLILHALEVVRLSMERKKAGMQEEALL
;
A
#
# COMPACT_ATOMS: atom_id res chain seq x y z
N MET A 1 -41.44 -9.35 39.64
CA MET A 1 -40.76 -10.47 38.95
C MET A 1 -39.74 -9.91 37.97
N LYS A 2 -38.48 -10.28 38.19
CA LYS A 2 -37.30 -10.28 37.31
C LYS A 2 -37.12 -9.12 36.32
N THR A 3 -36.37 -8.14 36.80
CA THR A 3 -35.49 -7.21 36.06
C THR A 3 -34.55 -7.99 35.13
N THR A 4 -34.59 -7.74 33.82
CA THR A 4 -33.50 -8.09 32.90
C THR A 4 -32.64 -6.85 32.68
N LEU A 5 -31.67 -6.69 33.59
CA LEU A 5 -30.48 -5.86 33.38
C LEU A 5 -29.61 -6.57 32.33
N SER A 6 -29.66 -6.12 31.07
CA SER A 6 -28.68 -6.51 30.06
C SER A 6 -27.38 -5.77 30.33
N LEU A 7 -26.56 -6.39 31.17
CA LEU A 7 -25.17 -6.04 31.45
C LEU A 7 -24.35 -6.31 30.18
N SER A 8 -24.28 -5.34 29.25
CA SER A 8 -23.33 -5.42 28.14
C SER A 8 -22.03 -4.74 28.57
N THR A 9 -21.12 -5.60 28.99
CA THR A 9 -19.72 -5.35 29.36
C THR A 9 -19.10 -4.27 28.48
N LYS A 10 -18.97 -3.05 29.00
CA LYS A 10 -18.06 -2.04 28.44
C LYS A 10 -16.63 -2.49 28.74
N GLN A 11 -16.15 -3.47 27.99
CA GLN A 11 -14.71 -3.63 27.84
C GLN A 11 -14.23 -2.33 27.21
N SER A 12 -13.44 -1.58 27.96
CA SER A 12 -12.66 -0.44 27.51
C SER A 12 -11.61 -0.89 26.50
N THR A 13 -12.10 -1.40 25.36
CA THR A 13 -11.32 -1.49 24.13
C THR A 13 -11.40 -0.10 23.57
N SER A 14 -10.27 0.58 23.53
CA SER A 14 -10.17 1.86 22.87
C SER A 14 -10.75 1.71 21.47
N SER A 15 -11.76 2.53 21.17
CA SER A 15 -12.50 2.53 19.92
C SER A 15 -12.17 3.81 19.15
N SER A 16 -12.32 3.76 17.83
CA SER A 16 -12.14 4.94 16.98
C SER A 16 -13.19 4.97 15.87
N ILE A 17 -13.54 6.17 15.42
CA ILE A 17 -14.56 6.39 14.41
C ILE A 17 -13.90 6.51 13.05
N CYS A 18 -14.26 5.60 12.13
CA CYS A 18 -13.78 5.67 10.76
C CYS A 18 -14.40 6.87 10.03
N LYS A 19 -13.57 7.73 9.41
CA LYS A 19 -14.06 8.91 8.68
C LYS A 19 -14.88 8.57 7.43
N SER A 20 -14.75 7.37 6.87
CA SER A 20 -15.49 6.95 5.67
C SER A 20 -16.85 6.34 6.03
N CYS A 21 -16.88 5.23 6.77
CA CYS A 21 -18.13 4.54 7.11
C CYS A 21 -18.85 5.07 8.34
N LYS A 22 -18.26 6.05 9.07
CA LYS A 22 -18.81 6.69 10.28
C LYS A 22 -19.16 5.73 11.43
N ARG A 23 -18.71 4.47 11.36
CA ARG A 23 -18.88 3.48 12.43
C ARG A 23 -17.78 3.61 13.46
N GLU A 24 -18.17 3.51 14.72
CA GLU A 24 -17.26 3.27 15.83
C GLU A 24 -16.80 1.81 15.79
N LEU A 25 -15.48 1.61 15.74
CA LEU A 25 -14.87 0.29 15.59
C LEU A 25 -13.69 0.16 16.58
N PRO A 26 -13.35 -1.07 17.01
CA PRO A 26 -12.15 -1.31 17.82
C PRO A 26 -10.87 -0.87 17.11
N LEU A 27 -9.84 -0.46 17.86
CA LEU A 27 -8.55 -0.02 17.30
C LEU A 27 -7.88 -1.07 16.38
N GLU A 28 -8.13 -2.35 16.61
CA GLU A 28 -7.65 -3.48 15.78
C GLU A 28 -8.18 -3.40 14.35
N SER A 29 -9.31 -2.71 14.14
CA SER A 29 -9.88 -2.45 12.82
C SER A 29 -9.17 -1.33 12.07
N PHE A 30 -8.19 -0.66 12.69
CA PHE A 30 -7.39 0.42 12.11
C PHE A 30 -5.93 -0.01 11.96
N TYR A 31 -5.20 0.67 11.07
CA TYR A 31 -3.74 0.56 11.03
C TYR A 31 -3.14 1.53 12.05
N MET A 32 -2.10 1.12 12.77
CA MET A 32 -1.34 2.02 13.63
C MET A 32 -0.24 2.70 12.82
N ASN A 33 -0.16 4.03 12.90
CA ASN A 33 0.93 4.77 12.29
C ASN A 33 2.18 4.67 13.16
N LYS A 34 3.24 4.03 12.64
CA LYS A 34 4.51 3.85 13.36
C LYS A 34 5.16 5.17 13.81
N LYS A 35 4.94 6.27 13.06
CA LYS A 35 5.53 7.58 13.37
C LYS A 35 4.77 8.34 14.46
N THR A 36 3.42 8.30 14.41
CA THR A 36 2.57 9.11 15.29
C THR A 36 1.92 8.30 16.41
N GLN A 37 2.12 6.97 16.44
CA GLN A 37 1.52 6.02 17.38
C GLN A 37 -0.01 6.19 17.52
N SER A 38 -0.66 6.62 16.44
CA SER A 38 -2.09 6.88 16.41
C SER A 38 -2.79 6.01 15.37
N PRO A 39 -4.07 5.64 15.61
CA PRO A 39 -4.85 4.91 14.63
C PRO A 39 -5.08 5.74 13.38
N ASP A 40 -5.10 5.06 12.24
CA ASP A 40 -5.45 5.65 10.96
C ASP A 40 -6.85 6.26 10.99
N LYS A 41 -7.10 7.26 10.13
CA LYS A 41 -8.40 7.94 10.01
C LYS A 41 -9.47 7.04 9.39
N TYR A 42 -9.06 5.96 8.73
CA TYR A 42 -9.91 5.01 8.04
C TYR A 42 -9.67 3.59 8.55
N CYS A 43 -10.75 2.81 8.71
CA CYS A 43 -10.61 1.39 9.04
C CYS A 43 -10.03 0.60 7.86
N LYS A 44 -9.46 -0.58 8.16
CA LYS A 44 -8.83 -1.50 7.20
C LYS A 44 -9.73 -1.77 5.99
N GLU A 45 -11.02 -2.03 6.22
CA GLU A 45 -11.99 -2.31 5.14
C GLU A 45 -12.28 -1.10 4.24
N CYS A 46 -12.39 0.09 4.82
CA CYS A 46 -12.56 1.32 4.04
C CYS A 46 -11.29 1.63 3.23
N ARG A 47 -10.10 1.39 3.79
CA ARG A 47 -8.83 1.56 3.09
C ARG A 47 -8.71 0.58 1.91
N LYS A 48 -9.05 -0.70 2.12
CA LYS A 48 -9.10 -1.71 1.05
C LYS A 48 -10.08 -1.32 -0.05
N SER A 49 -11.27 -0.83 0.33
CA SER A 49 -12.29 -0.43 -0.64
C SER A 49 -11.90 0.81 -1.43
N LEU A 50 -11.24 1.79 -0.80
CA LEU A 50 -10.66 2.94 -1.49
C LEU A 50 -9.58 2.51 -2.49
N SER A 51 -8.67 1.62 -2.08
CA SER A 51 -7.65 1.05 -2.97
C SER A 51 -8.26 0.31 -4.15
N ARG A 52 -9.25 -0.57 -3.91
CA ARG A 52 -10.01 -1.26 -4.95
C ARG A 52 -10.74 -0.30 -5.90
N ARG A 53 -11.31 0.79 -5.40
CA ARG A 53 -11.92 1.82 -6.25
C ARG A 53 -10.87 2.54 -7.09
N GLN A 54 -9.70 2.87 -6.53
CA GLN A 54 -8.63 3.49 -7.32
C GLN A 54 -8.16 2.57 -8.45
N TYR A 55 -8.00 1.28 -8.18
CA TYR A 55 -7.53 0.32 -9.19
C TYR A 55 -8.63 -0.17 -10.14
N GLY A 56 -9.86 -0.33 -9.65
CA GLY A 56 -11.00 -0.87 -10.38
C GLY A 56 -11.88 0.17 -11.08
N SER A 57 -11.74 1.47 -10.77
CA SER A 57 -12.59 2.52 -11.40
C SER A 57 -12.25 2.81 -12.86
N GLY A 58 -11.38 2.03 -13.51
CA GLY A 58 -11.06 2.22 -14.93
C GLY A 58 -10.49 3.61 -15.26
N LYS A 59 -10.25 4.45 -14.24
CA LYS A 59 -9.35 5.59 -14.29
C LYS A 59 -7.98 4.97 -14.42
N LYS A 60 -7.68 4.62 -15.67
CA LYS A 60 -6.35 4.49 -16.23
C LYS A 60 -5.49 5.40 -15.37
N LEU A 61 -4.49 4.83 -14.69
CA LEU A 61 -3.37 5.60 -14.20
C LEU A 61 -3.10 6.69 -15.26
N PRO A 62 -2.76 7.94 -14.92
CA PRO A 62 -2.48 8.99 -15.92
C PRO A 62 -1.44 8.58 -16.98
N HIS A 63 -0.86 7.39 -16.85
CA HIS A 63 0.15 6.77 -17.66
C HIS A 63 -0.33 5.58 -18.52
N CYS A 64 -1.60 5.14 -18.45
CA CYS A 64 -2.13 4.02 -19.24
C CYS A 64 -3.35 4.42 -20.06
N SER A 65 -3.23 5.49 -20.85
CA SER A 65 -4.16 5.85 -21.91
C SER A 65 -4.18 4.75 -22.99
N LEU A 66 -4.99 3.70 -22.79
CA LEU A 66 -5.36 2.69 -23.79
C LEU A 66 -6.24 3.30 -24.90
N SER A 67 -5.74 4.36 -25.53
CA SER A 67 -6.30 5.04 -26.69
C SER A 67 -5.09 5.69 -27.39
N GLY A 68 -4.36 4.90 -28.19
CA GLY A 68 -3.12 5.35 -28.85
C GLY A 68 -1.82 4.67 -28.43
N GLY A 69 -1.88 3.45 -27.89
CA GLY A 69 -0.87 2.39 -28.11
C GLY A 69 0.57 2.56 -27.60
N ARG A 70 0.96 3.63 -26.93
CA ARG A 70 2.33 3.74 -26.37
C ARG A 70 2.33 3.69 -24.85
N VAL A 71 2.91 2.62 -24.33
CA VAL A 71 3.36 2.54 -22.94
C VAL A 71 4.34 3.71 -22.74
N SER A 72 4.06 4.61 -21.79
CA SER A 72 4.90 5.80 -21.57
C SER A 72 6.25 5.46 -20.89
N TYR A 73 6.58 4.17 -20.72
CA TYR A 73 7.89 3.68 -20.35
C TYR A 73 8.39 2.65 -21.39
N PRO A 74 9.71 2.58 -21.63
CA PRO A 74 10.28 1.61 -22.55
C PRO A 74 10.04 0.18 -22.05
N VAL A 75 9.42 -0.66 -22.87
CA VAL A 75 9.27 -2.08 -22.59
C VAL A 75 10.39 -2.81 -23.31
N ILE A 76 11.38 -3.30 -22.55
CA ILE A 76 12.63 -3.90 -23.09
C ILE A 76 12.33 -5.00 -24.12
N THR A 77 11.31 -5.82 -23.89
CA THR A 77 10.92 -6.92 -24.80
C THR A 77 10.25 -6.43 -26.09
N GLN A 78 9.75 -5.20 -26.12
CA GLN A 78 9.14 -4.56 -27.30
C GLN A 78 10.12 -3.62 -28.01
N THR A 79 11.33 -3.43 -27.49
CA THR A 79 12.36 -2.62 -28.16
C THR A 79 12.99 -3.41 -29.30
N GLU A 80 12.73 -2.98 -30.54
CA GLU A 80 13.27 -3.62 -31.75
C GLU A 80 14.78 -3.39 -31.90
N ASP A 81 15.25 -2.16 -31.66
CA ASP A 81 16.67 -1.79 -31.76
C ASP A 81 17.52 -2.55 -30.75
N ARG A 82 18.52 -3.28 -31.27
CA ARG A 82 19.38 -4.17 -30.47
C ARG A 82 20.21 -3.41 -29.45
N GLU A 83 20.79 -2.27 -29.83
CA GLU A 83 21.68 -1.53 -28.95
C GLU A 83 20.93 -0.89 -27.79
N THR A 84 19.77 -0.31 -28.09
CA THR A 84 18.88 0.28 -27.08
C THR A 84 18.35 -0.80 -26.16
N ARG A 85 17.95 -1.97 -26.70
CA ARG A 85 17.51 -3.10 -25.88
C ARG A 85 18.62 -3.57 -24.94
N LEU A 86 19.85 -3.73 -25.43
CA LEU A 86 21.00 -4.12 -24.59
C LEU A 86 21.31 -3.07 -23.52
N ARG A 87 21.32 -1.78 -23.86
CA ARG A 87 21.51 -0.69 -22.90
C ARG A 87 20.48 -0.73 -21.77
N LEU A 88 19.21 -0.95 -22.10
CA LEU A 88 18.15 -1.05 -21.11
C LEU A 88 18.30 -2.29 -20.21
N ILE A 89 18.71 -3.43 -20.78
CA ILE A 89 18.97 -4.67 -20.01
C ILE A 89 20.10 -4.43 -19.01
N LEU A 90 21.24 -3.91 -19.47
CA LEU A 90 22.40 -3.66 -18.60
C LEU A 90 22.06 -2.67 -17.49
N HIS A 91 21.35 -1.59 -17.82
CA HIS A 91 20.89 -0.63 -16.82
C HIS A 91 19.97 -1.27 -15.78
N ALA A 92 19.00 -2.11 -16.21
CA ALA A 92 18.11 -2.80 -15.28
C ALA A 92 18.86 -3.73 -14.32
N LEU A 93 19.84 -4.48 -14.83
CA LEU A 93 20.69 -5.34 -14.01
C LEU A 93 21.49 -4.53 -12.97
N GLU A 94 22.06 -3.39 -13.38
CA GLU A 94 22.81 -2.53 -12.48
C GLU A 94 21.92 -1.93 -11.37
N VAL A 95 20.72 -1.47 -11.72
CA VAL A 95 19.75 -0.96 -10.74
C VAL A 95 19.39 -2.02 -9.71
N VAL A 96 19.18 -3.28 -10.14
CA VAL A 96 18.90 -4.40 -9.24
C VAL A 96 20.09 -4.66 -8.33
N ARG A 97 21.31 -4.72 -8.88
CA ARG A 97 22.55 -4.93 -8.12
C ARG A 97 22.71 -3.86 -7.03
N LEU A 98 22.63 -2.59 -7.39
CA LEU A 98 22.73 -1.46 -6.45
C LEU A 98 21.62 -1.49 -5.38
N SER A 99 20.41 -1.92 -5.76
CA SER A 99 19.31 -2.07 -4.81
C SER A 99 19.56 -3.19 -3.81
N MET A 100 20.15 -4.31 -4.25
CA MET A 100 20.52 -5.42 -3.37
C MET A 100 21.63 -5.01 -2.41
N GLU A 101 22.62 -4.26 -2.87
CA GLU A 101 23.71 -3.73 -2.03
C GLU A 101 23.18 -2.80 -0.94
N ARG A 102 22.31 -1.83 -1.29
CA ARG A 102 21.66 -0.95 -0.32
C ARG A 102 20.86 -1.74 0.72
N LYS A 103 20.13 -2.76 0.29
CA LYS A 103 19.35 -3.61 1.20
C LYS A 103 20.26 -4.43 2.14
N LYS A 104 21.36 -4.96 1.62
CA LYS A 104 22.36 -5.71 2.40
C LYS A 104 23.02 -4.81 3.44
N ALA A 105 23.41 -3.59 3.07
CA ALA A 105 23.99 -2.61 4.00
C ALA A 105 22.99 -2.24 5.11
N GLY A 106 21.73 -1.95 4.76
CA GLY A 106 20.68 -1.68 5.75
C GLY A 106 20.44 -2.83 6.73
N MET A 107 20.48 -4.08 6.26
CA MET A 107 20.39 -5.26 7.13
C MET A 107 21.60 -5.42 8.07
N GLN A 108 22.80 -5.07 7.61
CA GLN A 108 24.01 -5.14 8.45
C GLN A 108 23.99 -4.05 9.52
N GLU A 109 23.51 -2.85 9.19
CA GLU A 109 23.33 -1.76 10.15
C GLU A 109 22.24 -2.09 11.19
N GLU A 110 21.10 -2.65 10.78
CA GLU A 110 20.05 -3.12 11.71
C GLU A 110 20.50 -4.29 12.59
N ALA A 111 21.44 -5.14 12.14
CA ALA A 111 21.95 -6.27 12.92
C ALA A 111 23.05 -5.87 13.92
N LEU A 112 23.63 -4.68 13.77
CA LEU A 112 24.64 -4.11 14.68
C LEU A 112 24.03 -3.20 15.77
N LEU A 113 22.75 -2.87 15.66
CA LEU A 113 21.94 -2.14 16.65
C LEU A 113 21.20 -3.11 17.59
#